data_AF-A0A7M2BY51-F1
#
_entry.id   AF-A0A7M2BY51-F1
#
_cell.length_a   1.000
_cell.length_b   1.000
_cell.length_c   1.000
_cell.angle_alpha   90.00
_cell.angle_beta   90.00
_cell.angle_gamma   90.00
#
_symmetry.space_group_name_H-M   'P 1'
#
loop_
_entity.id
_entity.type
_entity.pdbx_description
1 polymer ?
#
loop_
_entity_poly.entity_id
_entity_poly.type
_entity_poly.pdbx_seq_one_letter_code
_entity_poly.pdbx_strand_id
1 'polypeptide(L)'
;MGKTKPNRSALAMAAVVLAALAGCAEAPATTTPSSCTPTPTAACPITGTEPQQTNCIAYDGDAAMAQNEMYRQRRKLTPVMLTQLNQHVEPARKALAAVPRPVTGNDVEAALTSIGLMDIRTDDGGKGVRFGAAVRSGGCIYGFMPNDGEPELATGGPIMDGGCLEMIGH
;
A
#
# COMPACT_ATOMS: atom_id res chain seq x y z
N MET A 1 -24.76 46.99 31.61
CA MET A 1 -25.52 45.87 31.01
C MET A 1 -25.52 46.03 29.49
N GLY A 2 -24.52 45.47 28.81
CA GLY A 2 -24.35 45.58 27.36
C GLY A 2 -25.07 44.44 26.63
N LYS A 3 -26.00 44.80 25.74
CA LYS A 3 -26.70 43.87 24.85
C LYS A 3 -25.70 43.25 23.86
N THR A 4 -25.51 41.94 23.92
CA THR A 4 -24.82 41.15 22.90
C THR A 4 -25.65 41.13 21.61
N LYS A 5 -25.10 41.72 20.54
CA LYS A 5 -25.66 41.65 19.19
C LYS A 5 -25.23 40.30 18.58
N PRO A 6 -26.15 39.45 18.09
CA PRO A 6 -25.75 38.20 17.45
C PRO A 6 -25.05 38.48 16.11
N ASN A 7 -23.87 37.89 15.96
CA ASN A 7 -23.02 38.01 14.77
C ASN A 7 -23.70 37.37 13.55
N ARG A 8 -23.99 38.19 12.54
CA ARG A 8 -24.59 37.80 11.26
C ARG A 8 -23.79 36.75 10.48
N SER A 9 -22.52 36.54 10.83
CA SER A 9 -21.63 35.57 10.18
C SER A 9 -21.95 34.11 10.51
N ALA A 10 -22.68 33.81 11.60
CA ALA A 10 -23.05 32.44 11.96
C ALA A 10 -24.24 31.90 11.14
N LEU A 11 -25.08 32.78 10.57
CA LEU A 11 -26.25 32.38 9.79
C LEU A 11 -25.87 31.96 8.35
N ALA A 12 -24.77 32.47 7.82
CA ALA A 12 -24.35 32.21 6.44
C ALA A 12 -23.72 30.82 6.24
N MET A 13 -23.05 30.26 7.26
CA MET A 13 -22.45 28.92 7.17
C MET A 13 -23.47 27.78 7.25
N ALA A 14 -24.64 27.99 7.88
CA ALA A 14 -25.68 26.97 7.96
C ALA A 14 -26.38 26.72 6.60
N ALA A 15 -26.41 27.73 5.72
CA ALA A 15 -27.08 27.62 4.41
C ALA A 15 -26.26 26.83 3.37
N VAL A 16 -24.92 26.77 3.50
CA VAL A 16 -24.05 26.08 2.52
C VAL A 16 -24.01 24.57 2.78
N VAL A 17 -24.18 24.12 4.04
CA VAL A 17 -24.16 22.69 4.39
C VAL A 17 -25.42 21.95 3.94
N LEU A 18 -26.57 22.64 3.86
CA LEU A 18 -27.84 22.04 3.41
C LEU A 18 -27.98 21.90 1.88
N ALA A 19 -27.18 22.62 1.09
CA ALA A 19 -27.22 22.54 -0.37
C ALA A 19 -26.40 21.38 -0.96
N ALA A 20 -25.56 20.72 -0.15
CA ALA A 20 -24.67 19.64 -0.60
C ALA A 20 -25.29 18.23 -0.52
N LEU A 21 -26.54 18.08 -0.06
CA LEU A 21 -27.26 16.80 -0.01
C LEU A 21 -28.34 16.63 -1.10
N ALA A 22 -28.45 17.57 -2.05
CA ALA A 22 -29.44 17.52 -3.13
C ALA A 22 -28.82 17.00 -4.44
N GLY A 23 -28.50 15.71 -4.47
CA GLY A 23 -28.13 14.94 -5.66
C GLY A 23 -27.81 13.52 -5.21
N CYS A 24 -28.61 12.49 -5.46
CA CYS A 24 -29.44 12.18 -6.61
C CYS A 24 -30.89 11.92 -6.19
N ALA A 25 -31.82 12.78 -6.59
CA ALA A 25 -33.22 12.36 -6.72
C ALA A 25 -33.36 11.77 -8.11
N GLU A 26 -33.29 10.45 -8.22
CA GLU A 26 -33.59 9.73 -9.46
C GLU A 26 -35.07 9.97 -9.80
N ALA A 27 -35.32 10.45 -11.02
CA ALA A 27 -36.66 10.45 -11.58
C ALA A 27 -37.20 9.00 -11.56
N PRO A 28 -38.52 8.78 -11.33
CA PRO A 28 -39.09 7.46 -11.51
C PRO A 28 -38.94 7.09 -12.98
N ALA A 29 -37.91 6.30 -13.29
CA ALA A 29 -37.73 5.72 -14.60
C ALA A 29 -38.96 4.83 -14.83
N THR A 30 -39.82 5.24 -15.77
CA THR A 30 -40.81 4.33 -16.35
C THR A 30 -40.05 3.41 -17.31
N THR A 31 -39.17 2.60 -16.74
CA THR A 31 -38.49 1.51 -17.44
C THR A 31 -39.21 0.25 -17.05
N THR A 32 -39.91 -0.33 -18.02
CA THR A 32 -40.26 -1.75 -18.01
C THR A 32 -39.02 -2.53 -17.55
N PRO A 33 -39.11 -3.42 -16.55
CA PRO A 33 -37.97 -4.23 -16.18
C PRO A 33 -37.63 -5.12 -17.38
N SER A 34 -36.64 -4.73 -18.16
CA SER A 34 -35.99 -5.63 -19.08
C SER A 34 -35.38 -6.73 -18.21
N SER A 35 -36.01 -7.89 -18.22
CA SER A 35 -35.49 -9.14 -17.71
C SER A 35 -34.27 -9.54 -18.54
N CYS A 36 -33.18 -8.79 -18.41
CA CYS A 36 -31.89 -9.18 -18.94
C CYS A 36 -31.33 -10.24 -17.99
N THR A 37 -31.54 -11.51 -18.32
CA THR A 37 -30.85 -12.60 -17.63
C THR A 37 -29.36 -12.47 -17.95
N PRO A 38 -28.46 -12.29 -16.97
CA PRO A 38 -27.03 -12.25 -17.24
C PRO A 38 -26.65 -13.60 -17.85
N THR A 39 -26.16 -13.57 -19.09
CA THR A 39 -25.59 -14.78 -19.71
C THR A 39 -24.14 -14.89 -19.23
N PRO A 40 -23.71 -16.03 -18.67
CA PRO A 40 -22.32 -16.19 -18.24
C PRO A 40 -21.40 -15.98 -19.46
N THR A 41 -20.45 -15.07 -19.31
CA THR A 41 -19.42 -14.86 -20.33
C THR A 41 -18.34 -15.92 -20.12
N ALA A 42 -18.11 -16.75 -21.13
CA ALA A 42 -16.98 -17.68 -21.11
C ALA A 42 -15.68 -16.90 -21.34
N ALA A 43 -14.66 -17.16 -20.52
CA ALA A 43 -13.30 -16.66 -20.70
C ALA A 43 -12.39 -17.83 -21.13
N CYS A 44 -11.64 -17.65 -22.22
CA CYS A 44 -10.81 -18.71 -22.80
C CYS A 44 -9.35 -18.25 -22.84
N PRO A 45 -8.41 -19.02 -22.28
CA PRO A 45 -7.00 -18.67 -22.32
C PRO A 45 -6.47 -18.76 -23.75
N ILE A 46 -5.62 -17.81 -24.13
CA ILE A 46 -4.85 -17.88 -25.38
C ILE A 46 -3.70 -18.88 -25.15
N THR A 47 -3.84 -20.11 -25.63
CA THR A 47 -2.81 -21.17 -25.50
C THR A 47 -1.89 -21.28 -26.72
N GLY A 48 -2.11 -20.45 -27.74
CA GLY A 48 -1.29 -20.37 -28.96
C GLY A 48 -1.45 -21.52 -29.96
N THR A 49 -2.13 -22.61 -29.58
CA THR A 49 -2.26 -23.82 -30.41
C THR A 49 -3.69 -24.16 -30.83
N GLU A 50 -4.71 -23.60 -30.17
CA GLU A 50 -6.12 -23.85 -30.49
C GLU A 50 -6.81 -22.62 -31.11
N PRO A 51 -7.74 -22.82 -32.07
CA PRO A 51 -8.58 -21.75 -32.58
C PRO A 51 -9.39 -21.11 -31.44
N GLN A 52 -9.44 -19.77 -31.42
CA GLN A 52 -10.24 -19.05 -30.45
C GLN A 52 -11.73 -19.41 -30.61
N GLN A 53 -12.37 -19.82 -29.51
CA GLN A 53 -13.79 -20.15 -29.51
C GLN A 53 -14.64 -18.90 -29.79
N THR A 54 -15.62 -19.01 -30.69
CA THR A 54 -16.43 -17.89 -31.20
C THR A 54 -17.38 -17.27 -30.17
N ASN A 55 -17.67 -17.96 -29.08
CA ASN A 55 -18.53 -17.50 -27.99
C ASN A 55 -17.74 -17.20 -26.70
N CYS A 56 -16.45 -16.87 -26.83
CA CYS A 56 -15.55 -16.72 -25.70
C CYS A 56 -14.67 -15.46 -25.80
N ILE A 57 -14.52 -14.75 -24.67
CA ILE A 57 -13.56 -13.65 -24.58
C ILE A 57 -12.17 -14.27 -24.37
N ALA A 58 -11.27 -14.00 -25.31
CA ALA A 58 -9.87 -14.39 -25.15
C ALA A 58 -9.22 -13.60 -24.01
N TYR A 59 -8.45 -14.30 -23.18
CA TYR A 59 -7.58 -13.67 -22.20
C TYR A 59 -6.18 -14.28 -22.27
N ASP A 60 -5.18 -13.44 -22.08
CA ASP A 60 -3.81 -13.89 -21.85
C ASP A 60 -3.63 -14.11 -20.35
N GLY A 61 -3.55 -15.38 -19.95
CA GLY A 61 -3.45 -15.73 -18.54
C GLY A 61 -2.11 -15.36 -17.92
N ASP A 62 -1.03 -15.42 -18.68
CA ASP A 62 0.28 -15.04 -18.18
C ASP A 62 0.35 -13.52 -18.00
N ALA A 63 -0.18 -12.75 -18.94
CA ALA A 63 -0.27 -11.30 -18.79
C ALA A 63 -1.19 -10.89 -17.63
N ALA A 64 -2.32 -11.56 -17.43
CA ALA A 64 -3.23 -11.30 -16.32
C ALA A 64 -2.58 -11.63 -14.96
N MET A 65 -1.87 -12.76 -14.86
CA MET A 65 -1.11 -13.12 -13.66
C MET A 65 0.04 -12.15 -13.41
N ALA A 66 0.78 -11.74 -14.44
CA ALA A 66 1.84 -10.75 -14.32
C ALA A 66 1.31 -9.38 -13.87
N GLN A 67 0.15 -8.96 -14.35
CA GLN A 67 -0.54 -7.75 -13.87
C GLN A 67 -0.93 -7.87 -12.40
N ASN A 68 -1.40 -9.04 -11.95
CA ASN A 68 -1.67 -9.28 -10.54
C ASN A 68 -0.39 -9.17 -9.72
N GLU A 69 0.75 -9.67 -10.16
CA GLU A 69 1.99 -9.55 -9.37
C GLU A 69 2.56 -8.13 -9.29
N MET A 70 2.01 -7.16 -10.04
CA MET A 70 2.47 -5.76 -10.00
C MET A 70 2.32 -5.12 -8.62
N TYR A 71 1.35 -5.51 -7.78
CA TYR A 71 1.19 -4.91 -6.45
C TYR A 71 2.39 -5.20 -5.54
N ARG A 72 3.11 -6.32 -5.75
CA ARG A 72 4.31 -6.70 -4.99
C ARG A 72 5.57 -6.00 -5.47
N GLN A 73 5.55 -5.40 -6.66
CA GLN A 73 6.72 -4.74 -7.21
C GLN A 73 7.05 -3.46 -6.44
N ARG A 74 8.33 -3.07 -6.45
CA ARG A 74 8.79 -1.83 -5.83
C ARG A 74 8.88 -0.72 -6.86
N ARG A 75 8.51 0.49 -6.46
CA ARG A 75 8.72 1.68 -7.28
C ARG A 75 10.22 1.89 -7.53
N LYS A 76 10.58 2.28 -8.76
CA LYS A 76 11.94 2.68 -9.07
C LYS A 76 12.27 3.98 -8.36
N LEU A 77 13.45 4.04 -7.74
CA LEU A 77 13.98 5.26 -7.16
C LEU A 77 14.71 6.08 -8.22
N THR A 78 14.66 7.41 -8.07
CA THR A 78 15.57 8.28 -8.81
C THR A 78 16.99 8.13 -8.26
N PRO A 79 18.03 8.48 -9.03
CA PRO A 79 19.41 8.42 -8.55
C PRO A 79 19.66 9.26 -7.28
N VAL A 80 18.99 10.42 -7.18
CA VAL A 80 19.09 11.30 -6.00
C VAL A 80 18.50 10.64 -4.77
N MET A 81 17.30 10.06 -4.88
CA MET A 81 16.67 9.33 -3.78
C MET A 81 17.50 8.12 -3.34
N LEU A 82 18.05 7.36 -4.30
CA LEU A 82 18.91 6.22 -3.99
C LEU A 82 20.17 6.66 -3.25
N THR A 83 20.79 7.77 -3.66
CA THR A 83 21.97 8.33 -2.98
C THR A 83 21.65 8.70 -1.54
N GLN A 84 20.51 9.36 -1.30
CA GLN A 84 20.08 9.75 0.04
C GLN A 84 19.72 8.52 0.90
N LEU A 85 19.01 7.54 0.34
CA LEU A 85 18.70 6.27 1.00
C LEU A 85 19.97 5.53 1.45
N ASN A 86 20.99 5.48 0.61
CA ASN A 86 22.24 4.77 0.89
C ASN A 86 23.00 5.34 2.10
N GLN A 87 22.77 6.60 2.46
CA GLN A 87 23.37 7.20 3.68
C GLN A 87 22.85 6.56 4.97
N HIS A 88 21.70 5.87 4.93
CA HIS A 88 21.07 5.24 6.08
C HIS A 88 21.38 3.74 6.22
N VAL A 89 21.98 3.10 5.21
CA VAL A 89 22.19 1.64 5.20
C VAL A 89 23.13 1.18 6.31
N GLU A 90 24.32 1.78 6.42
CA GLU A 90 25.28 1.42 7.46
C GLU A 90 24.83 1.81 8.88
N PRO A 91 24.23 2.99 9.12
CA PRO A 91 23.57 3.28 10.38
C PRO A 91 22.50 2.25 10.76
N ALA A 92 21.66 1.82 9.81
CA ALA A 92 20.63 0.82 10.04
C ALA A 92 21.24 -0.54 10.38
N ARG A 93 22.26 -0.99 9.63
CA ARG A 93 22.98 -2.24 9.92
C ARG A 93 23.55 -2.24 11.33
N LYS A 94 24.21 -1.15 11.74
CA LYS A 94 24.79 -1.03 13.09
C LYS A 94 23.72 -1.00 14.17
N ALA A 95 22.63 -0.27 13.97
CA ALA A 95 21.53 -0.20 14.94
C ALA A 95 20.87 -1.57 15.12
N LEU A 96 20.62 -2.30 14.03
CA LEU A 96 20.06 -3.64 14.07
C LEU A 96 21.02 -4.64 14.72
N ALA A 97 22.32 -4.61 14.42
CA ALA A 97 23.29 -5.49 15.04
C ALA A 97 23.38 -5.33 16.57
N ALA A 98 22.99 -4.17 17.11
CA ALA A 98 22.96 -3.89 18.55
C ALA A 98 21.66 -4.34 19.25
N VAL A 99 20.67 -4.85 18.50
CA VAL A 99 19.39 -5.32 19.06
C VAL A 99 19.63 -6.53 19.97
N PRO A 100 19.12 -6.54 21.21
CA PRO A 100 19.21 -7.67 22.13
C PRO A 100 18.61 -8.95 21.54
N ARG A 101 19.09 -10.10 22.03
CA ARG A 101 18.56 -11.42 21.66
C ARG A 101 17.75 -12.02 22.82
N PRO A 102 16.62 -12.71 22.57
CA PRO A 102 15.98 -12.93 21.27
C PRO A 102 15.41 -11.64 20.67
N VAL A 103 15.32 -11.58 19.34
CA VAL A 103 14.89 -10.36 18.63
C VAL A 103 13.37 -10.23 18.72
N THR A 104 12.88 -9.03 19.03
CA THR A 104 11.46 -8.70 18.98
C THR A 104 11.17 -7.60 17.97
N GLY A 105 9.96 -7.56 17.41
CA GLY A 105 9.50 -6.46 16.55
C GLY A 105 9.71 -5.08 17.18
N ASN A 106 9.39 -4.95 18.48
CA ASN A 106 9.55 -3.69 19.22
C ASN A 106 11.00 -3.22 19.30
N ASP A 107 11.96 -4.14 19.50
CA ASP A 107 13.38 -3.77 19.56
C ASP A 107 13.91 -3.34 18.19
N VAL A 108 13.47 -4.00 17.12
CA VAL A 108 13.79 -3.63 15.74
C VAL A 108 13.20 -2.25 15.41
N GLU A 109 11.95 -1.99 15.77
CA GLU A 109 11.31 -0.69 15.59
C GLU A 109 12.04 0.42 16.35
N ALA A 110 12.39 0.17 17.62
CA ALA A 110 13.13 1.14 18.43
C ALA A 110 14.51 1.44 17.84
N ALA A 111 15.25 0.42 17.39
CA ALA A 111 16.56 0.57 16.78
C ALA A 111 16.51 1.43 15.51
N LEU A 112 15.56 1.17 14.61
CA LEU A 112 15.40 1.93 13.37
C LEU A 112 14.87 3.35 13.61
N THR A 113 13.99 3.54 14.60
CA THR A 113 13.51 4.86 15.02
C THR A 113 14.66 5.72 15.55
N SER A 114 15.60 5.13 16.30
CA SER A 114 16.72 5.85 16.90
C SER A 114 17.65 6.53 15.88
N ILE A 115 17.64 6.08 14.63
CA ILE A 115 18.42 6.65 13.52
C ILE A 115 17.57 7.49 12.56
N GLY A 116 16.33 7.80 12.93
CA GLY A 116 15.43 8.69 12.19
C GLY A 116 14.71 8.05 11.00
N LEU A 117 14.66 6.71 10.92
CA LEU A 117 13.75 6.05 9.99
C LEU A 117 12.30 6.19 10.46
N MET A 118 11.36 6.10 9.52
CA MET A 118 9.94 6.37 9.73
C MET A 118 9.08 5.24 9.14
N ASP A 119 7.78 5.24 9.42
CA ASP A 119 6.80 4.26 8.90
C ASP A 119 7.26 2.80 9.05
N ILE A 120 7.85 2.50 10.21
CA ILE A 120 8.44 1.20 10.48
C ILE A 120 7.32 0.19 10.67
N ARG A 121 7.45 -0.96 10.01
CA ARG A 121 6.58 -2.13 10.18
C ARG A 121 7.45 -3.33 10.43
N THR A 122 7.01 -4.18 11.35
CA THR A 122 7.64 -5.45 11.69
C THR A 122 6.63 -6.59 11.59
N ASP A 123 7.12 -7.78 11.30
CA ASP A 123 6.35 -9.03 11.27
C ASP A 123 7.19 -10.15 11.93
N ASP A 124 6.68 -10.68 13.04
CA ASP A 124 7.34 -11.68 13.87
C ASP A 124 6.98 -13.10 13.39
N GLY A 125 7.86 -13.68 12.57
CA GLY A 125 7.66 -15.02 11.97
C GLY A 125 8.18 -16.19 12.82
N GLY A 126 8.48 -15.97 14.10
CA GLY A 126 9.01 -16.97 15.04
C GLY A 126 10.49 -17.34 14.85
N LYS A 127 11.05 -17.20 13.64
CA LYS A 127 12.48 -17.39 13.35
C LYS A 127 13.32 -16.10 13.43
N GLY A 128 12.65 -14.99 13.68
CA GLY A 128 13.21 -13.64 13.63
C GLY A 128 12.12 -12.66 13.20
N VAL A 129 12.56 -11.44 12.88
CA VAL A 129 11.69 -10.30 12.61
C VAL A 129 11.92 -9.80 11.20
N ARG A 130 10.89 -9.83 10.36
CA ARG A 130 10.91 -9.10 9.08
C ARG A 130 10.60 -7.65 9.35
N PHE A 131 11.21 -6.74 8.61
CA PHE A 131 10.97 -5.32 8.79
C PHE A 131 11.00 -4.54 7.47
N GLY A 132 10.36 -3.38 7.49
CA GLY A 132 10.47 -2.36 6.46
C GLY A 132 10.31 -0.98 7.07
N ALA A 133 11.14 -0.03 6.65
CA ALA A 133 11.16 1.33 7.17
C ALA A 133 11.44 2.34 6.05
N ALA A 134 10.77 3.48 6.09
CA ALA A 134 10.90 4.56 5.13
C ALA A 134 11.99 5.56 5.54
N VAL A 135 12.67 6.13 4.55
CA VAL A 135 13.53 7.31 4.72
C VAL A 135 12.76 8.54 4.29
N ARG A 136 12.93 9.66 5.00
CA ARG A 136 12.24 10.93 4.69
C ARG A 136 12.52 11.45 3.27
N SER A 137 13.72 11.23 2.74
CA SER A 137 14.09 11.55 1.35
C SER A 137 13.42 10.65 0.30
N GLY A 138 12.71 9.61 0.75
CA GLY A 138 12.11 8.59 -0.06
C GLY A 138 12.94 7.32 -0.15
N GLY A 139 12.26 6.22 -0.47
CA GLY A 139 12.83 4.88 -0.46
C GLY A 139 12.66 4.17 0.88
N CYS A 140 13.02 2.90 0.87
CA CYS A 140 12.80 1.94 1.93
C CYS A 140 14.09 1.16 2.22
N ILE A 141 14.34 0.94 3.51
CA ILE A 141 15.22 -0.13 4.00
C ILE A 141 14.32 -1.24 4.51
N TYR A 142 14.57 -2.48 4.09
CA TYR A 142 13.77 -3.63 4.48
C TYR A 142 14.64 -4.88 4.56
N GLY A 143 14.14 -5.91 5.22
CA GLY A 143 14.85 -7.16 5.31
C GLY A 143 14.40 -8.04 6.46
N PHE A 144 15.33 -8.80 7.00
CA PHE A 144 15.09 -9.81 8.02
C PHE A 144 16.16 -9.78 9.09
N MET A 145 15.73 -9.85 10.33
CA MET A 145 16.57 -9.95 11.51
C MET A 145 16.37 -11.33 12.13
N PRO A 146 17.24 -12.32 11.84
CA PRO A 146 17.13 -13.67 12.41
C PRO A 146 17.28 -13.59 13.93
N ASN A 147 16.76 -14.57 14.68
CA ASN A 147 17.00 -14.63 16.13
C ASN A 147 18.48 -14.88 16.46
N ASP A 148 19.17 -15.58 15.59
CA ASP A 148 20.56 -16.03 15.70
C ASP A 148 21.32 -15.71 14.41
N GLY A 149 21.88 -14.50 14.33
CA GLY A 149 22.72 -14.12 13.18
C GLY A 149 22.70 -12.63 12.88
N GLU A 150 23.37 -12.26 11.80
CA GLU A 150 23.48 -10.88 11.33
C GLU A 150 22.19 -10.42 10.60
N PRO A 151 21.87 -9.12 10.64
CA PRO A 151 20.72 -8.59 9.92
C PRO A 151 20.94 -8.60 8.41
N GLU A 152 19.93 -9.06 7.68
CA GLU A 152 19.85 -8.97 6.22
C GLU A 152 19.12 -7.68 5.83
N LEU A 153 19.77 -6.84 5.01
CA LEU A 153 19.22 -5.55 4.59
C LEU A 153 19.22 -5.45 3.07
N ALA A 154 18.13 -4.91 2.53
CA ALA A 154 18.00 -4.47 1.16
C ALA A 154 17.39 -3.07 1.11
N THR A 155 17.58 -2.41 -0.03
CA THR A 155 17.09 -1.05 -0.29
C THR A 155 16.28 -1.01 -1.58
N GLY A 156 15.22 -0.22 -1.59
CA GLY A 156 14.41 -0.04 -2.79
C GLY A 156 13.34 1.04 -2.60
N GLY A 157 12.49 1.22 -3.60
CA GLY A 157 11.30 2.04 -3.41
C GLY A 157 10.25 1.36 -2.53
N PRO A 158 9.19 2.11 -2.17
CA PRO A 158 8.00 1.52 -1.57
C PRO A 158 7.37 0.53 -2.53
N ILE A 159 6.67 -0.45 -1.96
CA ILE A 159 5.89 -1.43 -2.72
C ILE A 159 4.73 -0.69 -3.41
N MET A 160 4.27 -1.19 -4.56
CA MET A 160 3.19 -0.55 -5.31
C MET A 160 1.88 -0.48 -4.51
N ASP A 161 1.63 -1.48 -3.65
CA ASP A 161 0.54 -1.50 -2.66
C ASP A 161 0.77 -0.57 -1.45
N GLY A 162 1.96 0.04 -1.35
CA GLY A 162 2.33 0.97 -0.29
C GLY A 162 3.25 0.37 0.77
N GLY A 163 3.88 1.25 1.55
CA GLY A 163 4.79 0.87 2.64
C GLY A 163 6.12 0.27 2.18
N CYS A 164 6.88 -0.22 3.16
CA CYS A 164 8.23 -0.76 2.97
C CYS A 164 8.37 -2.25 3.28
N LEU A 165 7.40 -2.84 3.99
CA LEU A 165 7.35 -4.27 4.33
C LEU A 165 6.36 -4.99 3.42
N GLU A 166 6.80 -6.07 2.78
CA GLU A 166 5.95 -6.90 1.93
C GLU A 166 4.99 -7.73 2.79
N MET A 167 3.71 -7.71 2.45
CA MET A 167 2.72 -8.59 3.04
C MET A 167 2.97 -10.02 2.54
N ILE A 168 3.27 -10.93 3.47
CA ILE A 168 3.31 -12.36 3.17
C ILE A 168 1.88 -12.79 2.89
N GLY A 169 1.66 -13.48 1.76
CA GLY A 169 0.34 -14.02 1.43
C GLY A 169 -0.16 -14.94 2.54
N HIS A 170 -1.47 -14.87 2.82
CA HIS A 170 -2.17 -15.74 3.76
C HIS A 170 -2.27 -17.18 3.23
#